data_AF-A0A5S3X6D3-F1
#
_entry.id   AF-A0A5S3X6D3-F1
#
_cell.length_a   1.000
_cell.length_b   1.000
_cell.length_c   1.000
_cell.angle_alpha   90.00
_cell.angle_beta   90.00
_cell.angle_gamma   90.00
#
_symmetry.space_group_name_H-M   'P 1'
#
loop_
_entity.id
_entity.type
_entity.pdbx_description
1 polymer ?
#
loop_
_entity_poly.entity_id
_entity_poly.type
_entity_poly.pdbx_seq_one_letter_code
_entity_poly.pdbx_strand_id
1 'polypeptide(L)'
;MNSTIQHTLRALSLTTLVAASSALADAGDWIKRSGNFTTLQNNANTAELFVVYPQMHGGNCGIGIALNRRNSYTDNYQTLADNLVVDNYYPNSEGSTELSLGTQTRAGMTYTFDLTTQYYGTVVTIRTKGGETFGELFEKLSNNPDVHAVVSAIDCDQI
;
A
#
# COMPACT_ATOMS: atom_id res chain seq x y z
N MET A 1 4.99 -55.12 -48.81
CA MET A 1 4.06 -53.99 -48.55
C MET A 1 4.27 -53.53 -47.12
N ASN A 2 4.33 -52.21 -46.95
CA ASN A 2 5.11 -51.49 -45.94
C ASN A 2 4.77 -51.74 -44.47
N SER A 3 5.81 -52.03 -43.69
CA SER A 3 5.85 -51.86 -42.23
C SER A 3 5.78 -50.36 -41.92
N THR A 4 4.73 -49.93 -41.24
CA THR A 4 4.52 -48.52 -40.91
C THR A 4 5.06 -48.27 -39.51
N ILE A 5 6.27 -47.73 -39.46
CA ILE A 5 6.90 -47.17 -38.25
C ILE A 5 6.14 -45.89 -37.92
N GLN A 6 5.33 -45.89 -36.86
CA GLN A 6 4.76 -44.65 -36.33
C GLN A 6 5.63 -44.12 -35.19
N HIS A 7 6.27 -43.00 -35.50
CA HIS A 7 7.11 -42.21 -34.63
C HIS A 7 6.28 -41.56 -33.50
N THR A 8 6.83 -41.70 -32.29
CA THR A 8 6.87 -40.73 -31.19
C THR A 8 6.23 -39.36 -31.45
N LEU A 9 5.24 -39.01 -30.63
CA LEU A 9 5.10 -37.67 -30.06
C LEU A 9 4.43 -37.77 -28.68
N ARG A 10 5.26 -37.93 -27.65
CA ARG A 10 4.88 -37.58 -26.27
C ARG A 10 4.74 -36.05 -26.25
N ALA A 11 3.52 -35.55 -26.34
CA ALA A 11 3.23 -34.17 -26.00
C ALA A 11 3.38 -34.03 -24.47
N LEU A 12 4.59 -33.70 -24.01
CA LEU A 12 4.76 -33.08 -22.69
C LEU A 12 4.13 -31.70 -22.81
N SER A 13 2.87 -31.58 -22.44
CA SER A 13 2.24 -30.29 -22.14
C SER A 13 2.94 -29.73 -20.90
N LEU A 14 3.96 -28.91 -21.13
CA LEU A 14 4.58 -28.07 -20.12
C LEU A 14 3.57 -26.95 -19.82
N THR A 15 2.64 -27.20 -18.90
CA THR A 15 1.88 -26.14 -18.26
C THR A 15 2.87 -25.33 -17.42
N THR A 16 3.45 -24.30 -18.02
CA THR A 16 4.06 -23.20 -17.27
C THR A 16 2.95 -22.57 -16.44
N LEU A 17 2.81 -23.05 -15.19
CA LEU A 17 2.31 -22.23 -14.11
C LEU A 17 3.28 -21.05 -14.05
N VAL A 18 2.93 -19.95 -14.72
CA VAL A 18 3.44 -18.65 -14.32
C VAL A 18 2.79 -18.43 -12.96
N ALA A 19 3.43 -18.96 -11.92
CA ALA A 19 3.32 -18.36 -10.61
C ALA A 19 3.84 -16.94 -10.82
N ALA A 20 2.93 -16.04 -11.18
CA ALA A 20 3.12 -14.64 -10.97
C ALA A 20 3.39 -14.58 -9.47
N SER A 21 4.67 -14.51 -9.13
CA SER A 21 5.06 -14.09 -7.80
C SER A 21 4.37 -12.76 -7.66
N SER A 22 3.28 -12.71 -6.90
CA SER A 22 2.73 -11.48 -6.37
C SER A 22 3.79 -10.94 -5.42
N ALA A 23 4.86 -10.41 -6.00
CA ALA A 23 5.72 -9.49 -5.32
C ALA A 23 4.78 -8.38 -4.89
N LEU A 24 4.54 -8.30 -3.58
CA LEU A 24 3.75 -7.23 -2.99
C LEU A 24 4.28 -5.91 -3.55
N ALA A 25 3.38 -5.11 -4.12
CA ALA A 25 3.74 -3.84 -4.72
C ALA A 25 4.46 -2.97 -3.69
N ASP A 26 5.53 -2.30 -4.10
CA ASP A 26 6.26 -1.37 -3.26
C ASP A 26 5.86 0.09 -3.55
N ALA A 27 6.48 1.02 -2.82
CA ALA A 27 6.25 2.45 -3.00
C ALA A 27 6.39 2.92 -4.46
N GLY A 28 7.39 2.38 -5.19
CA GLY A 28 7.61 2.74 -6.58
C GLY A 28 6.45 2.28 -7.47
N ASP A 29 5.96 1.07 -7.26
CA ASP A 29 4.81 0.54 -7.98
C ASP A 29 3.52 1.29 -7.69
N TRP A 30 3.29 1.69 -6.43
CA TRP A 30 2.12 2.49 -6.02
C TRP A 30 2.13 3.86 -6.69
N ILE A 31 3.27 4.56 -6.64
CA ILE A 31 3.43 5.91 -7.20
C ILE A 31 3.32 5.86 -8.72
N LYS A 32 3.93 4.86 -9.35
CA LYS A 32 3.90 4.71 -10.81
C LYS A 32 2.49 4.50 -11.36
N ARG A 33 1.63 3.79 -10.62
CA ARG A 33 0.24 3.55 -11.03
C ARG A 33 -0.68 4.70 -10.69
N SER A 34 -0.66 5.15 -9.44
CA SER A 34 -1.58 6.20 -8.98
C SER A 34 -1.22 7.60 -9.51
N GLY A 35 0.08 7.85 -9.76
CA GLY A 35 0.60 9.16 -10.12
C GLY A 35 0.49 10.21 -9.00
N ASN A 36 0.04 9.83 -7.80
CA ASN A 36 -0.23 10.76 -6.71
C ASN A 36 0.40 10.28 -5.41
N PHE A 37 1.21 11.16 -4.80
CA PHE A 37 1.91 10.86 -3.57
C PHE A 37 2.11 12.12 -2.73
N THR A 38 2.33 11.90 -1.45
CA THR A 38 2.75 12.93 -0.50
C THR A 38 3.84 12.35 0.39
N THR A 39 4.49 13.20 1.18
CA THR A 39 5.53 12.79 2.13
C THR A 39 5.16 13.27 3.52
N LEU A 40 5.48 12.46 4.54
CA LEU A 40 5.28 12.86 5.92
C LEU A 40 6.43 13.79 6.33
N GLN A 41 6.15 15.09 6.41
CA GLN A 41 7.15 16.13 6.67
C GLN A 41 7.57 16.17 8.13
N ASN A 42 8.87 16.23 8.42
CA ASN A 42 9.40 16.14 9.79
C ASN A 42 8.86 17.21 10.75
N ASN A 43 8.46 18.39 10.25
CA ASN A 43 7.96 19.51 11.03
C ASN A 43 6.42 19.59 11.08
N ALA A 44 5.72 18.60 10.53
CA ALA A 44 4.27 18.52 10.55
C ALA A 44 3.84 17.29 11.36
N ASN A 45 2.62 17.31 11.89
CA ASN A 45 1.98 16.15 12.53
C ASN A 45 0.80 15.61 11.72
N THR A 46 0.51 16.24 10.58
CA THR A 46 -0.60 15.92 9.68
C THR A 46 -0.12 16.02 8.24
N ALA A 47 -0.57 15.09 7.40
CA ALA A 47 -0.36 15.10 5.97
C ALA A 47 -1.65 14.69 5.26
N GLU A 48 -1.87 15.23 4.08
CA GLU A 48 -3.07 14.96 3.28
C GLU A 48 -2.68 14.41 1.91
N LEU A 49 -3.47 13.45 1.43
CA LEU A 49 -3.35 12.89 0.09
C LEU A 49 -4.74 12.85 -0.53
N PHE A 50 -4.91 13.49 -1.69
CA PHE A 50 -6.14 13.35 -2.45
C PHE A 50 -6.15 12.00 -3.17
N VAL A 51 -7.16 11.18 -2.92
CA VAL A 51 -7.33 9.88 -3.53
C VAL A 51 -8.60 9.91 -4.37
N VAL A 52 -8.44 9.75 -5.68
CA VAL A 52 -9.57 9.53 -6.60
C VAL A 52 -9.99 8.07 -6.48
N TYR A 53 -11.26 7.81 -6.22
CA TYR A 53 -11.78 6.45 -6.08
C TYR A 53 -12.57 6.04 -7.33
N PRO A 54 -12.00 5.15 -8.16
CA PRO A 54 -12.66 4.69 -9.38
C PRO A 54 -13.42 3.39 -9.11
N GLN A 55 -14.27 3.31 -8.09
CA GLN A 55 -15.22 2.18 -7.99
C GLN A 55 -16.13 2.04 -9.23
N MET A 56 -16.11 3.00 -10.16
CA MET A 56 -16.70 2.89 -11.50
C MET A 56 -15.71 2.48 -12.62
N HIS A 57 -14.39 2.44 -12.41
CA HIS A 57 -13.36 2.21 -13.43
C HIS A 57 -12.09 1.41 -13.00
N GLY A 58 -12.03 0.81 -11.80
CA GLY A 58 -10.95 -0.10 -11.38
C GLY A 58 -9.62 0.59 -11.05
N GLY A 59 -9.48 1.09 -9.82
CA GLY A 59 -8.26 1.79 -9.39
C GLY A 59 -8.20 1.88 -7.88
N ASN A 60 -7.83 3.02 -7.29
CA ASN A 60 -7.40 3.07 -5.88
C ASN A 60 -8.34 2.33 -4.92
N CYS A 61 -7.81 1.39 -4.13
CA CYS A 61 -8.49 0.66 -3.06
C CYS A 61 -8.00 1.04 -1.65
N GLY A 62 -6.97 1.88 -1.56
CA GLY A 62 -6.36 2.25 -0.30
C GLY A 62 -5.27 3.31 -0.44
N ILE A 63 -4.46 3.42 0.60
CA ILE A 63 -3.15 4.08 0.55
C ILE A 63 -2.05 3.16 1.09
N GLY A 64 -0.83 3.38 0.65
CA GLY A 64 0.37 2.72 1.17
C GLY A 64 1.32 3.75 1.77
N ILE A 65 1.94 3.41 2.89
CA ILE A 65 2.98 4.19 3.56
C ILE A 65 4.27 3.37 3.54
N ALA A 66 5.32 3.94 2.96
CA ALA A 66 6.61 3.29 2.84
C ALA A 66 7.74 4.16 3.39
N LEU A 67 8.63 3.53 4.14
CA LEU A 67 9.86 4.14 4.65
C LEU A 67 10.99 4.02 3.64
N ASN A 68 11.94 4.95 3.66
CA ASN A 68 13.19 4.81 2.91
C ASN A 68 13.89 3.49 3.25
N ARG A 69 14.53 2.86 2.24
CA ARG A 69 15.05 1.48 2.27
C ARG A 69 15.80 1.08 3.55
N ARG A 70 16.53 2.02 4.15
CA ARG A 70 17.32 1.79 5.37
C ARG A 70 16.47 1.56 6.62
N ASN A 71 15.25 2.08 6.65
CA ASN A 71 14.34 2.02 7.78
C ASN A 71 13.12 1.12 7.52
N SER A 72 13.05 0.43 6.37
CA SER A 72 11.95 -0.43 5.96
C SER A 72 11.94 -1.80 6.67
N TYR A 73 11.89 -1.77 8.00
CA TYR A 73 11.73 -2.93 8.88
C TYR A 73 10.25 -3.07 9.26
N THR A 74 9.75 -4.31 9.31
CA THR A 74 8.34 -4.58 9.68
C THR A 74 7.98 -3.97 11.04
N ASP A 75 8.89 -4.02 12.02
CA ASP A 75 8.67 -3.46 13.37
C ASP A 75 8.52 -1.93 13.36
N ASN A 76 9.18 -1.24 12.42
CA ASN A 76 9.03 0.21 12.25
C ASN A 76 7.65 0.54 11.69
N TYR A 77 7.12 -0.29 10.77
CA TYR A 77 5.76 -0.13 10.28
C TYR A 77 4.72 -0.41 11.37
N GLN A 78 4.96 -1.40 12.23
CA GLN A 78 4.10 -1.63 13.39
C GLN A 78 4.10 -0.41 14.32
N THR A 79 5.29 0.15 14.60
CA THR A 79 5.41 1.36 15.42
C THR A 79 4.67 2.55 14.78
N LEU A 80 4.74 2.71 13.45
CA LEU A 80 3.95 3.71 12.75
C LEU A 80 2.44 3.45 12.91
N ALA A 81 1.96 2.22 12.68
CA ALA A 81 0.55 1.87 12.81
C ALA A 81 0.01 2.12 14.23
N ASP A 82 0.82 1.87 15.25
CA ASP A 82 0.47 2.11 16.64
C ASP A 82 0.35 3.60 16.96
N ASN A 83 1.05 4.48 16.23
CA ASN A 83 1.14 5.91 16.50
C ASN A 83 0.45 6.81 15.47
N LEU A 84 -0.08 6.26 14.37
CA LEU A 84 -0.78 7.01 13.32
C LEU A 84 -2.28 6.75 13.34
N VAL A 85 -3.05 7.79 13.03
CA VAL A 85 -4.43 7.68 12.57
C VAL A 85 -4.45 7.98 11.08
N VAL A 86 -5.11 7.12 10.33
CA VAL A 86 -5.34 7.28 8.89
C VAL A 86 -6.84 7.29 8.70
N ASP A 87 -7.39 8.45 8.34
CA ASP A 87 -8.81 8.66 8.19
C ASP A 87 -9.15 9.34 6.86
N ASN A 88 -10.43 9.30 6.48
CA ASN A 88 -10.93 10.00 5.31
C ASN A 88 -12.23 10.76 5.64
N TYR A 89 -12.83 11.43 4.66
CA TYR A 89 -14.04 12.23 4.91
C TYR A 89 -15.33 11.42 5.11
N TYR A 90 -15.42 10.22 4.52
CA TYR A 90 -16.64 9.42 4.48
C TYR A 90 -16.63 8.35 5.58
N PRO A 91 -17.63 8.35 6.47
CA PRO A 91 -17.76 7.31 7.46
C PRO A 91 -18.19 5.99 6.82
N ASN A 92 -17.67 4.90 7.37
CA ASN A 92 -18.08 3.53 7.06
C ASN A 92 -19.45 3.19 7.66
N SER A 93 -19.90 1.95 7.49
CA SER A 93 -21.20 1.48 8.01
C SER A 93 -21.34 1.55 9.55
N GLU A 94 -20.23 1.62 10.28
CA GLU A 94 -20.18 1.76 11.74
C GLU A 94 -20.02 3.22 12.19
N GLY A 95 -19.95 4.18 11.25
CA GLY A 95 -19.77 5.61 11.54
C GLY A 95 -18.31 6.03 11.70
N SER A 96 -17.35 5.13 11.51
CA SER A 96 -15.92 5.44 11.59
C SER A 96 -15.37 5.94 10.26
N THR A 97 -14.53 6.95 10.28
CA THR A 97 -13.80 7.43 9.11
C THR A 97 -12.39 6.86 8.99
N GLU A 98 -11.95 6.08 9.98
CA GLU A 98 -10.61 5.49 10.00
C GLU A 98 -10.52 4.35 8.99
N LEU A 99 -9.46 4.36 8.19
CA LEU A 99 -9.15 3.27 7.27
C LEU A 99 -8.64 2.06 8.06
N SER A 100 -8.96 0.87 7.55
CA SER A 100 -8.50 -0.37 8.15
C SER A 100 -7.03 -0.62 7.81
N LEU A 101 -6.23 -0.99 8.81
CA LEU A 101 -4.86 -1.42 8.58
C LEU A 101 -4.87 -2.73 7.78
N GLY A 102 -4.15 -2.74 6.67
CA GLY A 102 -3.97 -3.89 5.79
C GLY A 102 -2.67 -4.64 6.07
N THR A 103 -1.90 -4.89 5.02
CA THR A 103 -0.65 -5.64 5.09
C THR A 103 0.50 -4.77 5.58
N GLN A 104 1.36 -5.33 6.43
CA GLN A 104 2.61 -4.71 6.87
C GLN A 104 3.80 -5.61 6.49
N THR A 105 4.64 -5.14 5.57
CA THR A 105 5.86 -5.85 5.18
C THR A 105 7.04 -4.90 5.09
N ARG A 106 8.20 -5.41 4.68
CA ARG A 106 9.36 -4.56 4.37
C ARG A 106 9.11 -3.59 3.20
N ALA A 107 8.15 -3.87 2.31
CA ALA A 107 7.82 -2.96 1.21
C ALA A 107 7.04 -1.72 1.69
N GLY A 108 6.33 -1.84 2.81
CA GLY A 108 5.48 -0.79 3.35
C GLY A 108 4.32 -1.35 4.18
N MET A 109 3.49 -0.45 4.68
CA MET A 109 2.19 -0.76 5.27
C MET A 109 1.05 -0.18 4.45
N THR A 110 -0.06 -0.89 4.36
CA THR A 110 -1.24 -0.44 3.61
C THR A 110 -2.42 -0.14 4.52
N TYR A 111 -3.29 0.76 4.07
CA TYR A 111 -4.57 1.06 4.68
C TYR A 111 -5.64 0.96 3.61
N THR A 112 -6.72 0.24 3.88
CA THR A 112 -7.79 -0.03 2.93
C THR A 112 -9.04 0.78 3.26
N PHE A 113 -9.75 1.22 2.23
CA PHE A 113 -11.06 1.82 2.41
C PHE A 113 -12.13 0.73 2.58
N ASP A 114 -13.23 1.09 3.23
CA ASP A 114 -14.44 0.27 3.24
C ASP A 114 -15.12 0.32 1.87
N LEU A 115 -14.97 -0.75 1.08
CA LEU A 115 -15.53 -0.84 -0.27
C LEU A 115 -17.06 -0.88 -0.34
N THR A 116 -17.76 -0.99 0.78
CA THR A 116 -19.23 -0.90 0.83
C THR A 116 -19.75 0.54 0.78
N THR A 117 -18.87 1.52 1.02
CA THR A 117 -19.19 2.95 0.94
C THR A 117 -18.85 3.50 -0.45
N GLN A 118 -19.72 4.36 -1.00
CA GLN A 118 -19.49 4.97 -2.31
C GLN A 118 -18.67 6.26 -2.17
N TYR A 119 -17.45 6.25 -2.70
CA TYR A 119 -16.55 7.41 -2.73
C TYR A 119 -16.46 7.97 -4.15
N TYR A 120 -16.61 9.29 -4.33
CA TYR A 120 -16.38 9.95 -5.63
C TYR A 120 -14.94 10.47 -5.76
N GLY A 121 -14.32 10.73 -4.62
CA GLY A 121 -13.00 11.33 -4.43
C GLY A 121 -12.93 11.78 -2.98
N THR A 122 -11.80 11.56 -2.33
CA THR A 122 -11.64 11.84 -0.90
C THR A 122 -10.24 12.35 -0.59
N VAL A 123 -10.12 13.08 0.51
CA VAL A 123 -8.83 13.36 1.12
C VAL A 123 -8.60 12.31 2.19
N VAL A 124 -7.47 11.63 2.11
CA VAL A 124 -6.96 10.81 3.21
C VAL A 124 -6.07 11.67 4.06
N THR A 125 -6.39 11.76 5.34
CA THR A 125 -5.59 12.47 6.34
C THR A 125 -4.79 11.44 7.12
N ILE A 126 -3.49 11.67 7.20
CA ILE A 126 -2.55 10.90 8.02
C ILE A 126 -2.10 11.82 9.14
N ARG A 127 -2.31 11.43 10.39
CA ARG A 127 -1.93 12.25 11.55
C ARG A 127 -1.35 11.41 12.67
N THR A 128 -0.48 12.00 13.47
CA THR A 128 0.03 11.34 14.69
C THR A 128 -1.05 11.31 15.78
N LYS A 129 -1.07 10.25 16.60
CA LYS A 129 -2.03 10.09 17.71
C LYS A 129 -1.71 11.02 18.87
N GLY A 130 -0.43 11.22 19.20
CA GLY A 130 0.01 12.00 20.36
C GLY A 130 0.20 13.49 20.07
N GLY A 131 -0.06 13.94 18.83
CA GLY A 131 0.14 15.32 18.41
C GLY A 131 1.60 15.69 18.13
N GLU A 132 2.53 14.76 18.33
CA GLU A 132 3.94 14.93 17.97
C GLU A 132 4.10 15.11 16.46
N THR A 133 5.18 15.76 16.05
CA THR A 133 5.56 15.82 14.64
C THR A 133 5.96 14.45 14.10
N PHE A 134 5.90 14.26 12.78
CA PHE A 134 6.43 13.06 12.15
C PHE A 134 7.92 12.89 12.42
N GLY A 135 8.68 13.98 12.56
CA GLY A 135 10.10 13.92 12.94
C GLY A 135 10.30 13.28 14.31
N GLU A 136 9.56 13.72 15.33
CA GLU A 136 9.60 13.14 16.68
C GLU A 136 9.12 11.67 16.68
N LEU A 137 8.13 11.32 15.85
CA LEU A 137 7.75 9.92 15.65
C LEU A 137 8.87 9.11 14.99
N PHE A 138 9.56 9.67 13.99
CA PHE A 138 10.64 9.00 13.29
C PHE A 138 11.86 8.73 14.17
N GLU A 139 12.13 9.57 15.16
CA GLU A 139 13.14 9.32 16.19
C GLU A 139 12.85 8.05 17.01
N LYS A 140 11.58 7.64 17.14
CA LYS A 140 11.18 6.38 17.79
C LYS A 140 11.48 5.15 16.92
N LEU A 141 11.56 5.32 15.60
CA LEU A 141 11.74 4.21 14.63
C LEU A 141 13.21 3.84 14.43
N SER A 142 14.12 4.80 14.62
CA SER A 142 15.52 4.63 14.29
C SER A 142 16.37 5.62 15.08
N ASN A 143 17.50 5.15 15.60
CA ASN A 143 18.53 6.03 16.17
C ASN A 143 19.25 6.89 15.10
N ASN A 144 18.88 6.75 13.82
CA ASN A 144 19.40 7.52 12.71
C ASN A 144 18.38 8.59 12.28
N PRO A 145 18.74 9.88 12.23
CA PRO A 145 17.80 10.96 11.88
C PRO A 145 17.29 10.94 10.43
N ASP A 146 17.84 10.07 9.58
CA ASP A 146 17.52 9.96 8.16
C ASP A 146 16.35 8.99 7.89
N VAL A 147 15.19 9.30 8.46
CA VAL A 147 13.94 8.57 8.20
C VAL A 147 13.05 9.43 7.33
N HIS A 148 12.57 8.83 6.24
CA HIS A 148 11.63 9.46 5.32
C HIS A 148 10.49 8.50 5.03
N ALA A 149 9.26 9.03 4.98
CA ALA A 149 8.08 8.27 4.61
C ALA A 149 7.40 8.91 3.41
N VAL A 150 7.04 8.08 2.43
CA VAL A 150 6.18 8.43 1.30
C VAL A 150 4.83 7.75 1.47
N VAL A 151 3.78 8.46 1.11
CA VAL A 151 2.41 7.96 1.09
C VAL A 151 1.89 8.05 -0.33
N SER A 152 1.31 6.98 -0.84
CA SER A 152 0.75 6.90 -2.20
C SER A 152 -0.60 6.23 -2.17
N ALA A 153 -1.47 6.56 -3.11
CA ALA A 153 -2.65 5.74 -3.35
C ALA A 153 -2.24 4.38 -3.92
N ILE A 154 -3.00 3.33 -3.62
CA ILE A 154 -2.76 1.96 -4.09
C ILE A 154 -4.00 1.43 -4.77
N ASP A 155 -3.83 0.79 -5.92
CA ASP A 155 -4.91 0.12 -6.64
C ASP A 155 -5.28 -1.22 -5.99
N CYS A 156 -6.49 -1.72 -6.28
CA CYS A 156 -7.02 -2.95 -5.69
C CYS A 156 -6.17 -4.20 -5.98
N ASP A 157 -5.45 -4.26 -7.09
CA ASP A 157 -4.56 -5.36 -7.46
C ASP A 157 -3.17 -5.27 -6.79
N GLN A 158 -2.93 -4.21 -6.00
CA GLN A 158 -1.67 -3.95 -5.30
C GLN A 158 -1.75 -4.24 -3.79
N ILE A 159 -2.91 -4.68 -3.29
CA ILE A 159 -3.18 -5.02 -1.89
C ILE A 159 -2.95 -6.51 -1.65
#